data_AF-A0A392M3W5-F1
#
_entry.id   AF-A0A392M3W5-F1
#
_cell.length_a   1.000
_cell.length_b   1.000
_cell.length_c   1.000
_cell.angle_alpha   90.00
_cell.angle_beta   90.00
_cell.angle_gamma   90.00
#
_symmetry.space_group_name_H-M   'P 1'
#
loop_
_entity.id
_entity.type
_entity.pdbx_description
1 polymer ?
#
loop_
_entity_poly.entity_id
_entity_poly.type
_entity_poly.pdbx_seq_one_letter_code
_entity_poly.pdbx_strand_id
1 'polypeptide(L)'
;MINLSLCNDSPIHRLMMNQLYIGNLTGLMAFPGWIEDVVDTLETLQIFELPNLKTLPECLTRMTRLKRLQIFDCPQLLSLPSDLHHHTALENLVIYDCPKLFQKYQPQLGEYWHKIAHIKNIEVEE
;
A
#
# COMPACT_ATOMS: atom_id res chain seq x y z
N MET A 1 11.63 -12.86 10.84
CA MET A 1 10.71 -13.31 11.92
C MET A 1 9.35 -12.75 11.56
N ILE A 2 8.40 -13.59 11.17
CA ILE A 2 7.05 -13.15 10.76
C ILE A 2 6.36 -12.62 12.01
N ASN A 3 6.20 -11.30 12.14
CA ASN A 3 5.30 -10.72 13.12
C ASN A 3 4.10 -10.12 12.37
N LEU A 4 3.32 -11.01 11.77
CA LEU A 4 1.90 -10.73 11.60
C LEU A 4 1.35 -10.82 13.02
N SER A 5 1.05 -9.71 13.69
CA SER A 5 0.29 -9.75 14.95
C SER A 5 -1.16 -10.16 14.64
N LEU A 6 -1.33 -11.39 14.15
CA LEU A 6 -2.57 -12.15 14.05
C LEU A 6 -2.68 -12.97 15.34
N CYS A 7 -2.87 -12.29 16.46
CA CYS A 7 -3.63 -12.88 17.54
C CYS A 7 -4.65 -11.84 17.90
N ASN A 8 -5.93 -12.12 17.67
CA ASN A 8 -6.95 -11.88 18.68
C ASN A 8 -8.26 -12.54 18.27
N ASP A 9 -8.43 -13.77 18.76
CA ASP A 9 -9.72 -14.47 18.87
C ASP A 9 -10.61 -13.82 19.95
N SER A 10 -10.79 -12.50 19.91
CA SER A 10 -11.72 -11.79 20.78
C SER A 10 -12.44 -10.67 20.02
N PRO A 11 -13.79 -10.61 20.04
CA PRO A 11 -14.57 -9.62 19.31
C PRO A 11 -14.23 -8.16 19.65
N ILE A 12 -13.62 -7.92 20.81
CA ILE A 12 -13.25 -6.59 21.33
C ILE A 12 -11.93 -6.08 20.72
N HIS A 13 -11.06 -6.97 20.23
CA HIS A 13 -9.81 -6.59 19.56
C HIS A 13 -9.96 -6.28 18.06
N ARG A 14 -11.19 -6.38 17.55
CA ARG A 14 -11.58 -6.17 16.15
C ARG A 14 -11.57 -4.70 15.71
N LEU A 15 -11.01 -3.76 16.49
CA LEU A 15 -11.35 -2.31 16.40
C LEU A 15 -10.21 -1.28 16.57
N MET A 16 -8.91 -1.60 16.41
CA MET A 16 -7.84 -0.58 16.62
C MET A 16 -6.71 -0.53 15.57
N MET A 17 -6.73 -1.33 14.50
CA MET A 17 -5.66 -1.30 13.50
C MET A 17 -5.81 -0.13 12.54
N ASN A 18 -5.27 1.02 12.92
CA ASN A 18 -5.11 2.17 12.03
C ASN A 18 -3.78 2.16 11.26
N GLN A 19 -2.84 1.29 11.64
CA GLN A 19 -1.54 1.15 10.98
C GLN A 19 -1.25 -0.32 10.73
N LEU A 20 -0.89 -0.66 9.49
CA LEU A 20 -0.56 -2.01 9.05
C LEU A 20 0.80 -1.98 8.38
N TYR A 21 1.66 -2.91 8.78
CA TYR A 21 3.02 -3.05 8.31
C TYR A 21 3.18 -4.46 7.75
N ILE A 22 3.60 -4.56 6.48
CA ILE A 22 3.80 -5.84 5.79
C ILE A 22 5.19 -5.83 5.18
N GLY A 23 6.03 -6.78 5.56
CA GLY A 23 7.33 -6.90 4.92
C GLY A 23 8.11 -8.15 5.24
N ASN A 24 9.20 -8.35 4.48
CA ASN A 24 10.09 -9.50 4.59
C ASN A 24 9.34 -10.85 4.45
N LEU A 25 8.41 -10.89 3.49
CA LEU A 25 7.64 -12.08 3.14
C LEU A 25 8.04 -12.53 1.73
N THR A 26 9.13 -13.28 1.65
CA THR A 26 9.67 -13.77 0.37
C THR A 26 8.69 -14.65 -0.41
N GLY A 27 7.71 -15.26 0.25
CA GLY A 27 6.64 -16.06 -0.40
C GLY A 27 5.36 -15.30 -0.72
N LEU A 28 5.21 -14.03 -0.31
CA LEU A 28 3.95 -13.30 -0.51
C LEU A 28 3.84 -12.81 -1.96
N MET A 29 2.98 -13.47 -2.72
CA MET A 29 2.68 -13.08 -4.12
C MET A 29 1.45 -12.17 -4.23
N ALA A 30 0.53 -12.26 -3.27
CA ALA A 30 -0.71 -11.49 -3.20
C ALA A 30 -1.16 -11.33 -1.75
N PHE A 31 -1.99 -10.33 -1.49
CA PHE A 31 -2.54 -10.08 -0.16
C PHE A 31 -3.59 -11.13 0.22
N PRO A 32 -3.60 -11.65 1.45
CA PRO A 32 -4.65 -12.58 1.89
C PRO A 32 -5.99 -11.88 2.14
N GLY A 33 -7.09 -12.63 2.19
CA GLY A 33 -8.45 -12.07 2.31
C GLY A 33 -8.72 -11.24 3.58
N TRP A 34 -7.93 -11.40 4.65
CA TRP A 34 -8.08 -10.59 5.87
C TRP A 34 -7.83 -9.10 5.64
N ILE A 35 -7.21 -8.71 4.51
CA ILE A 35 -7.04 -7.30 4.16
C ILE A 35 -8.39 -6.58 3.97
N GLU A 36 -9.46 -7.32 3.67
CA GLU A 36 -10.80 -6.77 3.58
C GLU A 36 -11.39 -6.42 4.96
N ASP A 37 -10.94 -7.08 6.03
CA ASP A 37 -11.43 -6.85 7.38
C ASP A 37 -10.96 -5.51 7.97
N VAL A 38 -9.89 -4.94 7.43
CA VAL A 38 -9.32 -3.66 7.89
C VAL A 38 -9.73 -2.46 7.03
N VAL A 39 -10.58 -2.66 6.03
CA VAL A 39 -10.92 -1.64 5.02
C VAL A 39 -11.47 -0.34 5.62
N ASP A 40 -12.27 -0.44 6.69
CA ASP A 40 -12.95 0.71 7.32
C ASP A 40 -12.17 1.32 8.49
N THR A 41 -10.97 0.81 8.80
CA THR A 41 -10.20 1.21 9.99
C THR A 41 -8.79 1.70 9.68
N LEU A 42 -8.21 1.24 8.56
CA LEU A 42 -6.81 1.48 8.26
C LEU A 42 -6.55 2.93 7.83
N GLU A 43 -5.58 3.59 8.47
CA GLU A 43 -5.14 4.95 8.16
C GLU A 43 -3.74 5.00 7.57
N THR A 44 -2.91 4.00 7.81
CA THR A 44 -1.54 3.88 7.29
C THR A 44 -1.26 2.44 6.86
N LEU A 45 -0.79 2.27 5.63
CA LEU A 45 -0.25 1.01 5.13
C LEU A 45 1.21 1.21 4.75
N GLN A 46 2.08 0.37 5.32
CA GLN A 46 3.48 0.27 4.93
C GLN A 46 3.79 -1.11 4.37
N ILE A 47 4.47 -1.13 3.25
CA ILE A 47 4.89 -2.33 2.51
C ILE A 47 6.39 -2.24 2.29
N PHE A 48 7.16 -3.25 2.72
CA PHE A 48 8.62 -3.22 2.69
C PHE A 48 9.20 -4.60 2.31
N GLU A 49 10.23 -4.66 1.47
CA GLU A 49 10.95 -5.92 1.17
C GLU A 49 10.03 -7.08 0.73
N LEU A 50 9.20 -6.84 -0.30
CA LEU A 50 8.35 -7.88 -0.91
C LEU A 50 8.82 -8.18 -2.34
N PRO A 51 9.88 -9.00 -2.51
CA PRO A 51 10.54 -9.18 -3.80
C PRO A 51 9.67 -9.87 -4.85
N ASN A 52 8.60 -10.56 -4.44
CA ASN A 52 7.71 -11.31 -5.33
C ASN A 52 6.31 -10.70 -5.46
N LEU A 53 6.00 -9.61 -4.75
CA LEU A 53 4.70 -8.97 -4.82
C LEU A 53 4.54 -8.27 -6.17
N LYS A 54 3.50 -8.65 -6.92
CA LYS A 54 3.23 -8.09 -8.25
C LYS A 54 2.11 -7.08 -8.28
N THR A 55 1.14 -7.19 -7.38
CA THR A 55 -0.07 -6.37 -7.36
C THR A 55 -0.48 -6.05 -5.93
N LEU A 56 -1.02 -4.84 -5.75
CA LEU A 56 -1.73 -4.45 -4.54
C LEU A 56 -3.21 -4.88 -4.61
N PRO A 57 -3.89 -5.12 -3.48
CA PRO A 57 -5.30 -5.49 -3.48
C PRO A 57 -6.18 -4.30 -3.87
N GLU A 58 -7.13 -4.51 -4.78
CA GLU A 58 -8.03 -3.43 -5.23
C GLU A 58 -8.91 -2.85 -4.11
N CYS A 59 -9.10 -3.58 -3.01
CA CYS A 59 -9.81 -3.07 -1.83
C CYS A 59 -9.14 -1.85 -1.19
N LEU A 60 -7.85 -1.57 -1.48
CA LEU A 60 -7.17 -0.33 -1.12
C LEU A 60 -7.92 0.92 -1.58
N THR A 61 -8.57 0.85 -2.75
CA THR A 61 -9.37 1.96 -3.30
C THR A 61 -10.62 2.24 -2.47
N ARG A 62 -11.08 1.26 -1.69
CA ARG A 62 -12.24 1.34 -0.79
C ARG A 62 -11.86 1.78 0.62
N MET A 63 -10.56 1.86 0.96
CA MET A 63 -10.08 2.19 2.31
C MET A 63 -10.23 3.68 2.61
N THR A 64 -11.45 4.18 2.73
CA THR A 64 -11.76 5.63 2.85
C THR A 64 -11.06 6.38 3.99
N ARG A 65 -10.42 5.69 4.93
CA ARG A 65 -9.63 6.29 6.02
C ARG A 65 -8.12 6.29 5.78
N LEU A 66 -7.65 5.64 4.72
CA LEU A 66 -6.23 5.48 4.41
C LEU A 66 -5.62 6.82 4.00
N LYS A 67 -4.82 7.41 4.90
CA LYS A 67 -4.13 8.70 4.70
C LYS A 67 -2.70 8.55 4.24
N ARG A 68 -2.09 7.39 4.48
CA ARG A 68 -0.67 7.14 4.17
C ARG A 68 -0.49 5.76 3.54
N LEU A 69 0.14 5.74 2.36
CA LEU A 69 0.59 4.53 1.70
C LEU A 69 2.08 4.67 1.45
N GLN A 70 2.87 3.74 1.99
CA GLN A 70 4.32 3.76 1.82
C GLN A 70 4.78 2.38 1.33
N ILE A 71 5.58 2.37 0.27
CA ILE A 71 6.04 1.17 -0.42
C ILE A 71 7.53 1.30 -0.63
N PHE A 72 8.26 0.29 -0.17
CA PHE A 72 9.72 0.26 -0.14
C PHE A 72 10.22 -1.11 -0.61
N ASP A 73 11.29 -1.14 -1.39
CA ASP A 73 11.98 -2.36 -1.83
C ASP A 73 11.01 -3.47 -2.31
N CYS A 74 10.17 -3.11 -3.29
CA CYS A 74 9.20 -4.01 -3.91
C CYS A 74 9.46 -4.09 -5.43
N PRO A 75 10.56 -4.73 -5.87
CA PRO A 75 11.07 -4.64 -7.24
C PRO A 75 10.14 -5.25 -8.31
N GLN A 76 9.23 -6.16 -7.92
CA GLN A 76 8.31 -6.80 -8.85
C GLN A 76 6.94 -6.13 -8.93
N LEU A 77 6.65 -5.13 -8.08
CA LEU A 77 5.34 -4.50 -7.98
C LEU A 77 5.04 -3.65 -9.21
N LEU A 78 3.99 -4.02 -9.94
CA LEU A 78 3.76 -3.52 -11.30
C LEU A 78 3.04 -2.18 -11.35
N SER A 79 2.12 -1.93 -10.44
CA SER A 79 1.29 -0.71 -10.43
C SER A 79 0.60 -0.54 -9.09
N LEU A 80 0.14 0.69 -8.83
CA LEU A 80 -0.85 0.97 -7.80
C LEU A 80 -2.25 0.48 -8.26
N PRO A 81 -3.23 0.35 -7.35
CA PRO A 81 -4.61 0.01 -7.69
C PRO A 81 -5.18 0.97 -8.74
N SER A 82 -5.97 0.44 -9.67
CA SER A 82 -6.40 1.17 -10.87
C SER A 82 -7.18 2.45 -10.53
N ASP A 83 -8.02 2.37 -9.50
CA ASP A 83 -8.89 3.45 -9.02
C ASP A 83 -8.31 4.25 -7.86
N LEU A 84 -6.99 4.13 -7.57
CA LEU A 84 -6.37 4.93 -6.51
C LEU A 84 -6.49 6.44 -6.75
N HIS A 85 -6.66 6.86 -8.00
CA HIS A 85 -6.91 8.25 -8.37
C HIS A 85 -8.27 8.81 -7.88
N HIS A 86 -9.22 7.94 -7.53
CA HIS A 86 -10.48 8.33 -6.87
C HIS A 86 -10.36 8.36 -5.35
N HIS A 87 -9.22 7.96 -4.79
CA HIS A 87 -9.01 7.83 -3.35
C HIS A 87 -8.69 9.19 -2.69
N THR A 88 -9.72 10.00 -2.49
CA THR A 88 -9.61 11.38 -1.99
C THR A 88 -9.05 11.53 -0.57
N ALA A 89 -9.08 10.48 0.25
CA ALA A 89 -8.57 10.52 1.62
C ALA A 89 -7.04 10.33 1.72
N LEU A 90 -6.37 9.91 0.63
CA LEU A 90 -4.94 9.64 0.65
C LEU A 90 -4.17 10.97 0.63
N GLU A 91 -3.36 11.20 1.65
CA GLU A 91 -2.63 12.46 1.81
C GLU A 91 -1.13 12.30 1.54
N ASN A 92 -0.58 11.10 1.77
CA ASN A 92 0.84 10.84 1.61
C ASN A 92 1.04 9.52 0.84
N LEU A 93 1.80 9.61 -0.24
CA LEU A 93 2.24 8.46 -1.04
C LEU A 93 3.77 8.47 -1.10
N VAL A 94 4.38 7.38 -0.66
CA VAL A 94 5.82 7.21 -0.65
C VAL A 94 6.19 5.93 -1.40
N ILE A 95 7.09 6.03 -2.36
CA ILE A 95 7.60 4.91 -3.17
C ILE A 95 9.13 5.04 -3.24
N TYR A 96 9.86 4.06 -2.71
CA TYR A 96 11.32 4.00 -2.71
C TYR A 96 11.78 2.60 -3.12
N ASP A 97 12.90 2.46 -3.83
CA ASP A 97 13.48 1.16 -4.20
C ASP A 97 12.47 0.24 -4.94
N CYS A 98 11.57 0.84 -5.73
CA CYS A 98 10.50 0.15 -6.45
C CYS A 98 10.60 0.46 -7.95
N PRO A 99 11.59 -0.08 -8.68
CA PRO A 99 11.94 0.35 -10.04
C PRO A 99 10.78 0.36 -11.04
N LYS A 100 9.88 -0.64 -10.97
CA LYS A 100 8.71 -0.71 -11.86
C LYS A 100 7.64 0.32 -11.53
N LEU A 101 7.47 0.66 -10.25
CA LEU A 101 6.59 1.76 -9.85
C LEU A 101 7.24 3.10 -10.16
N PHE A 102 8.52 3.27 -9.84
CA PHE A 102 9.29 4.47 -10.15
C PHE A 102 9.15 4.84 -11.63
N GLN A 103 9.38 3.90 -12.56
CA GLN A 103 9.23 4.14 -14.00
C GLN A 103 7.84 4.70 -14.38
N LYS A 104 6.79 4.27 -13.68
CA LYS A 104 5.39 4.63 -13.95
C LYS A 104 4.93 5.90 -13.27
N TYR A 105 5.46 6.18 -12.09
CA TYR A 105 4.97 7.22 -11.17
C TYR A 105 6.04 8.27 -10.85
N GLN A 106 7.22 8.23 -11.48
CA GLN A 106 8.25 9.26 -11.30
C GLN A 106 7.69 10.65 -11.64
N PRO A 107 8.10 11.70 -10.89
CA PRO A 107 7.60 13.05 -11.11
C PRO A 107 7.81 13.52 -12.54
N GLN A 108 6.76 14.07 -13.15
CA GLN A 108 6.76 14.70 -14.50
C GLN A 108 7.00 13.76 -15.70
N LEU A 109 7.67 12.62 -15.51
CA LEU A 109 8.05 11.69 -16.59
C LEU A 109 7.24 10.39 -16.57
N GLY A 110 6.64 10.03 -15.44
CA GLY A 110 5.86 8.81 -15.31
C GLY A 110 4.51 8.91 -16.03
N GLU A 111 4.18 7.91 -16.85
CA GLU A 111 2.91 7.83 -17.59
C GLU A 111 1.69 8.02 -16.66
N TYR A 112 1.81 7.59 -15.39
CA TYR A 112 0.74 7.62 -14.40
C TYR A 112 0.88 8.72 -13.35
N TRP A 113 1.84 9.66 -13.50
CA TRP A 113 2.02 10.76 -12.56
C TRP A 113 0.73 11.58 -12.36
N HIS A 114 0.01 11.88 -13.45
CA HIS A 114 -1.25 12.63 -13.42
C HIS A 114 -2.34 11.97 -12.56
N LYS A 115 -2.28 10.65 -12.35
CA LYS A 115 -3.24 9.91 -11.51
C LYS A 115 -3.00 10.13 -10.02
N ILE A 116 -1.77 10.42 -9.62
CA ILE A 116 -1.39 10.59 -8.21
C ILE A 116 -1.08 12.04 -7.84
N ALA A 117 -0.88 12.93 -8.82
CA ALA A 117 -0.49 14.33 -8.61
C ALA A 117 -1.48 15.17 -7.78
N HIS A 118 -2.69 14.67 -7.51
CA HIS A 118 -3.67 15.30 -6.63
C HIS A 118 -3.39 15.04 -5.13
N ILE A 119 -2.52 14.08 -4.80
CA ILE A 119 -2.13 13.73 -3.43
C ILE A 119 -1.23 14.84 -2.88
N LYS A 120 -1.41 15.22 -1.61
CA LYS A 120 -0.74 16.37 -0.99
C LYS A 120 0.77 16.21 -0.94
N ASN A 121 1.25 15.06 -0.48
CA ASN A 121 2.66 14.76 -0.29
C ASN A 121 3.03 13.50 -1.07
N ILE A 122 3.94 13.64 -2.04
CA ILE A 122 4.34 12.55 -2.91
C ILE A 122 5.87 12.49 -2.95
N GLU A 123 6.41 11.35 -2.58
CA GLU A 123 7.83 11.03 -2.69
C GLU A 123 7.95 9.75 -3.53
N VAL A 124 8.61 9.86 -4.67
CA VAL A 124 8.85 8.73 -5.59
C VAL A 124 10.31 8.79 -6.00
N GLU A 125 11.11 7.89 -5.44
CA GLU A 125 12.54 7.79 -5.67
C GLU A 125 12.91 6.36 -6.09
N GLU A 126 14.05 6.25 -6.78
CA GLU A 126 14.59 4.99 -7.27
C GLU A 126 15.22 4.19 -6.14
#